data_AF-A0A914YWL6-F1
#
_entry.id   AF-A0A914YWL6-F1
#
_cell.length_a   1.000
_cell.length_b   1.000
_cell.length_c   1.000
_cell.angle_alpha   90.00
_cell.angle_beta   90.00
_cell.angle_gamma   90.00
#
_symmetry.space_group_name_H-M   'P 1'
#
loop_
_entity.id
_entity.type
_entity.pdbx_description
1 polymer ?
#
loop_
_entity_poly.entity_id
_entity_poly.type
_entity_poly.pdbx_seq_one_letter_code
_entity_poly.pdbx_strand_id
1 'polypeptide(L)'
;MEKKIIHPRVNQLLTSSAPPPIKVWKLSDFDIGKPLGKGRFGNVYLAREKTSQIVVALKILFKSQLRKAKAEHQLVREIEIQCHLKFVLFYPAYCVIFFLTF
;
A
#
# COMPACT_ATOMS: atom_id res chain seq x y z
N MET A 1 -19.79 -54.42 -1.51
CA MET A 1 -19.51 -53.57 -2.68
C MET A 1 -20.04 -52.18 -2.39
N GLU A 2 -19.22 -51.29 -1.84
CA GLU A 2 -19.50 -49.85 -1.85
C GLU A 2 -18.16 -49.14 -2.06
N LYS A 3 -17.96 -48.64 -3.28
CA LYS A 3 -16.80 -47.84 -3.63
C LYS A 3 -17.06 -46.42 -3.14
N LYS A 4 -16.41 -46.02 -2.04
CA LYS A 4 -16.38 -44.62 -1.59
C LYS A 4 -15.49 -43.84 -2.55
N ILE A 5 -16.10 -43.25 -3.59
CA ILE A 5 -15.42 -42.36 -4.54
C ILE A 5 -15.18 -41.04 -3.80
N ILE A 6 -14.05 -40.96 -3.09
CA ILE A 6 -13.56 -39.71 -2.52
C ILE A 6 -12.86 -38.98 -3.67
N HIS A 7 -13.49 -37.92 -4.18
CA HIS A 7 -12.87 -37.04 -5.16
C HIS A 7 -11.57 -36.44 -4.58
N PRO A 8 -10.46 -36.44 -5.33
CA PRO A 8 -9.15 -35.94 -4.86
C PRO A 8 -9.11 -34.42 -4.57
N ARG A 9 -10.24 -33.71 -4.72
CA ARG A 9 -10.34 -32.24 -4.60
C ARG A 9 -10.53 -31.74 -3.16
N VAL A 10 -10.91 -32.61 -2.22
CA VAL A 10 -11.19 -32.22 -0.82
C VAL A 10 -9.91 -32.07 0.01
N ASN A 11 -8.83 -32.79 -0.32
CA ASN A 11 -7.57 -32.72 0.43
C ASN A 11 -6.75 -31.44 0.15
N GLN A 12 -7.14 -30.63 -0.85
CA GLN A 12 -6.40 -29.42 -1.20
C GLN A 12 -6.88 -28.14 -0.47
N LEU A 13 -8.03 -28.20 0.22
CA LEU A 13 -8.57 -27.05 0.95
C LEU A 13 -8.14 -26.99 2.43
N LEU A 14 -7.43 -28.01 2.93
CA LEU A 14 -7.07 -28.14 4.36
C LEU A 14 -5.57 -27.97 4.65
N THR A 15 -4.76 -27.51 3.70
CA THR A 15 -3.31 -27.32 3.87
C THR A 15 -2.84 -25.92 3.51
N SER A 16 -3.19 -24.92 4.33
CA SER A 16 -2.38 -23.69 4.50
C SER A 16 -2.86 -22.89 5.70
N SER A 17 -2.50 -23.36 6.90
CA SER A 17 -2.73 -22.66 8.18
C SER A 17 -1.75 -21.51 8.44
N ALA A 18 -1.06 -21.01 7.42
CA ALA A 18 -0.20 -19.84 7.55
C ALA A 18 -0.97 -18.60 7.09
N PRO A 19 -1.01 -17.50 7.89
CA PRO A 19 -1.54 -16.24 7.41
C PRO A 19 -0.79 -15.85 6.13
N PRO A 20 -1.49 -15.31 5.12
CA PRO A 20 -0.84 -14.86 3.90
C PRO A 20 0.31 -13.90 4.27
N PRO A 21 1.50 -14.06 3.67
CA PRO A 21 2.64 -13.22 4.01
C PRO A 21 2.27 -11.74 3.82
N ILE A 22 2.54 -10.92 4.84
CA ILE A 22 2.34 -9.47 4.76
C ILE A 22 3.18 -8.95 3.58
N LYS A 23 2.52 -8.44 2.54
CA LYS A 23 3.19 -7.89 1.37
C LYS A 23 3.95 -6.63 1.77
N VAL A 24 5.27 -6.70 1.78
CA VAL A 24 6.15 -5.53 1.96
C VAL A 24 6.35 -4.88 0.60
N TRP A 25 5.87 -3.65 0.45
CA TRP A 25 6.00 -2.88 -0.78
C TRP A 25 7.44 -2.39 -0.99
N LYS A 26 7.95 -2.56 -2.21
CA LYS A 26 9.24 -2.04 -2.65
C LYS A 26 9.05 -1.12 -3.84
N LEU A 27 9.98 -0.18 -4.04
CA LEU A 27 9.93 0.73 -5.19
C LEU A 27 9.95 -0.02 -6.54
N SER A 28 10.61 -1.18 -6.58
CA SER A 28 10.65 -2.08 -7.74
C SER A 28 9.27 -2.60 -8.19
N ASP A 29 8.28 -2.58 -7.30
CA ASP A 29 6.93 -3.07 -7.55
C ASP A 29 6.08 -2.04 -8.32
N PHE A 30 6.63 -0.85 -8.56
CA PHE A 30 5.95 0.26 -9.20
C PHE A 30 6.70 0.73 -10.45
N ASP A 31 5.94 1.03 -11.50
CA ASP A 31 6.41 1.80 -12.65
C ASP A 31 6.18 3.28 -12.38
N ILE A 32 7.27 4.02 -12.23
CA ILE A 32 7.22 5.46 -11.91
C ILE A 32 7.04 6.25 -13.21
N GLY A 33 5.96 7.01 -13.27
CA GLY A 33 5.62 7.91 -14.36
C GLY A 33 5.96 9.37 -14.06
N LYS A 34 5.17 10.26 -14.66
CA LYS A 34 5.40 11.71 -14.58
C LYS A 34 5.27 12.26 -13.15
N PRO A 35 6.03 13.31 -12.79
CA PRO A 35 5.76 14.06 -11.57
C PRO A 35 4.36 14.67 -11.62
N LEU A 36 3.62 14.54 -10.51
CA LEU A 36 2.29 15.14 -10.34
C LEU A 36 2.35 16.46 -9.59
N GLY A 37 3.34 16.63 -8.71
CA GLY A 37 3.51 17.88 -7.97
C GLY A 37 4.71 17.86 -7.04
N LYS A 38 5.08 19.05 -6.57
CA LYS A 38 6.13 19.26 -5.58
C LYS A 38 5.48 19.73 -4.27
N GLY A 39 5.61 18.92 -3.22
CA GLY A 39 5.19 19.27 -1.88
C GLY A 39 6.32 19.95 -1.09
N ARG A 40 6.01 20.34 0.15
CA ARG A 40 6.96 21.01 1.07
C ARG A 40 8.17 20.14 1.42
N PHE A 41 7.98 18.83 1.56
CA PHE A 41 8.99 17.89 2.05
C PHE A 41 9.44 16.87 0.99
N GLY A 42 9.03 17.05 -0.27
CA GLY A 42 9.42 16.19 -1.38
C GLY A 42 8.45 16.23 -2.56
N ASN A 43 8.47 15.20 -3.39
CA ASN A 43 7.78 15.17 -4.68
C ASN A 43 6.72 14.08 -4.72
N VAL A 44 5.68 14.29 -5.52
CA VAL A 44 4.63 13.29 -5.80
C VAL A 44 4.75 12.87 -7.24
N TYR A 45 4.80 11.56 -7.49
CA TYR A 45 4.88 10.97 -8.81
C TYR A 45 3.66 10.13 -9.10
N LEU A 46 3.18 10.13 -10.35
CA LEU A 46 2.26 9.12 -10.81
C LEU A 46 3.02 7.80 -10.88
N ALA A 47 2.42 6.72 -10.43
CA ALA A 47 3.00 5.39 -10.56
C ALA A 47 1.92 4.35 -10.85
N ARG A 48 2.34 3.19 -11.33
CA ARG A 48 1.46 2.05 -11.55
C ARG A 48 2.04 0.84 -10.84
N GLU A 49 1.23 0.16 -10.03
CA GLU A 49 1.64 -1.07 -9.37
C GLU A 49 1.65 -2.21 -10.39
N LYS A 50 2.74 -2.97 -10.47
CA LYS A 50 3.01 -3.90 -11.58
C LYS A 50 2.10 -5.12 -11.61
N THR A 51 1.62 -5.60 -10.47
CA THR A 51 0.88 -6.86 -10.39
C THR A 51 -0.62 -6.68 -10.67
N SER A 52 -1.24 -5.74 -9.98
CA SER A 52 -2.64 -5.35 -10.06
C SER A 52 -2.92 -4.30 -11.14
N GLN A 53 -1.88 -3.67 -11.70
CA GLN A 53 -1.98 -2.62 -12.72
C GLN A 53 -2.73 -1.36 -12.23
N ILE A 54 -2.93 -1.22 -10.92
CA ILE A 54 -3.61 -0.08 -10.31
C ILE A 54 -2.69 1.14 -10.37
N VAL A 55 -3.27 2.27 -10.79
CA VAL A 55 -2.60 3.56 -10.83
C VAL A 55 -2.64 4.20 -9.44
N VAL A 56 -1.49 4.67 -8.97
CA VAL A 56 -1.29 5.27 -7.65
C VAL A 56 -0.42 6.53 -7.76
N ALA A 57 -0.36 7.32 -6.69
CA ALA A 57 0.55 8.47 -6.55
C ALA A 57 1.64 8.25 -5.46
N LEU A 58 2.90 8.11 -5.84
CA LEU A 58 3.99 7.93 -4.88
C LEU A 58 4.48 9.28 -4.33
N LYS A 59 4.19 9.55 -3.05
CA LYS A 59 4.73 10.70 -2.29
C LYS A 59 6.09 10.33 -1.72
N ILE A 60 7.16 10.90 -2.29
CA ILE A 60 8.54 10.70 -1.86
C ILE A 60 8.90 11.83 -0.90
N LEU A 61 9.32 11.49 0.32
CA LEU A 61 9.70 12.44 1.36
C LEU A 61 11.20 12.34 1.67
N PHE A 62 11.89 13.48 1.76
CA PHE A 62 13.30 13.50 2.08
C PHE A 62 13.52 13.62 3.59
N LYS A 63 14.12 12.59 4.21
CA LYS A 63 14.41 12.56 5.65
C LYS A 63 15.20 13.77 6.14
N SER A 64 16.15 14.26 5.34
CA SER A 64 16.94 15.45 5.67
C SER A 64 16.09 16.72 5.79
N GLN A 65 15.08 16.88 4.95
CA GLN A 65 14.16 18.03 5.00
C GLN A 65 13.20 17.93 6.18
N LEU A 66 12.68 16.73 6.45
CA LEU A 66 11.81 16.48 7.61
C LEU A 66 12.51 16.80 8.94
N ARG A 67 13.77 16.36 9.08
CA ARG A 67 14.61 16.65 10.25
C ARG A 67 14.88 18.14 10.42
N LYS A 68 15.27 18.82 9.35
CA LYS A 68 15.53 20.28 9.37
C LYS A 68 14.28 21.07 9.82
N ALA A 69 13.11 20.64 9.39
CA ALA A 69 11.84 21.26 9.75
C ALA A 69 11.26 20.78 11.09
N LYS A 70 11.91 19.82 11.79
CA LYS A 70 11.40 19.15 12.99
C LYS A 70 9.96 18.60 12.81
N ALA A 71 9.64 18.16 11.60
CA ALA A 71 8.29 17.75 11.20
C ALA A 71 8.07 16.22 11.28
N GLU A 72 9.00 15.48 11.89
CA GLU A 72 8.93 14.02 12.00
C GLU A 72 7.69 13.57 12.78
N HIS A 73 7.35 14.28 13.87
CA HIS A 73 6.16 13.98 14.66
C HIS A 73 4.85 14.26 13.89
N GLN A 74 4.83 15.31 13.05
CA GLN A 74 3.68 15.59 12.19
C GLN A 74 3.50 14.49 11.15
N LEU A 75 4.61 14.01 10.55
CA LEU A 75 4.57 12.89 9.60
C LEU A 75 4.04 11.61 10.24
N VAL A 76 4.49 11.27 11.45
CA VAL A 76 3.99 10.09 12.18
C VAL A 76 2.48 10.20 12.40
N ARG A 77 2.00 11.37 12.86
CA ARG A 77 0.58 11.64 13.04
C ARG A 77 -0.22 11.52 11.74
N GLU A 78 0.30 12.06 10.63
CA GLU A 78 -0.34 11.97 9.31
C GLU A 78 -0.50 10.50 8.89
N ILE A 79 0.56 9.70 9.06
CA ILE A 79 0.53 8.26 8.74
C ILE A 79 -0.46 7.51 9.63
N GLU A 80 -0.44 7.74 10.95
CA GLU A 80 -1.34 7.09 11.89
C GLU A 80 -2.79 7.40 11.58
N ILE A 81 -3.16 8.67 11.41
CA ILE A 81 -4.53 9.08 11.12
C ILE A 81 -5.00 8.48 9.78
N GLN A 82 -4.17 8.55 8.73
CA GLN A 82 -4.55 8.00 7.41
C GLN A 82 -4.69 6.47 7.42
N CYS A 83 -3.83 5.76 8.16
CA CYS A 83 -3.94 4.30 8.30
C CYS A 83 -5.24 3.90 9.02
N HIS A 84 -5.64 4.62 10.08
CA HIS A 84 -6.89 4.35 10.79
C HIS A 84 -8.12 4.70 9.94
N LEU A 85 -8.08 5.77 9.15
CA LEU A 85 -9.18 6.15 8.25
C LEU A 85 -9.35 5.18 7.06
N LYS A 86 -8.25 4.60 6.56
CA LYS A 86 -8.29 3.57 5.49
C LYS A 86 -8.87 2.25 5.94
N PHE A 87 -8.78 1.92 7.24
CA PHE A 87 -9.47 0.75 7.78
C PHE A 87 -11.00 0.92 7.76
N VAL A 88 -11.48 2.16 7.88
CA VAL A 88 -12.92 2.50 7.86
C VAL A 88 -13.48 2.67 6.44
N LEU A 89 -12.66 3.10 5.47
CA LEU A 89 -13.10 3.39 4.11
C LEU A 89 -12.39 2.50 3.07
N PHE A 90 -12.99 1.35 2.77
CA PHE A 90 -12.54 0.43 1.71
C PHE A 90 -12.98 0.92 0.33
N TYR A 91 -12.33 1.96 -0.22
CA TYR A 91 -12.43 2.30 -1.64
C TYR A 91 -11.11 1.91 -2.35
N PRO A 92 -11.13 0.89 -3.24
CA PRO A 92 -9.91 0.27 -3.80
C PRO A 92 -9.19 1.11 -4.87
N ALA A 93 -9.65 2.33 -5.19
CA ALA A 93 -9.17 3.07 -6.35
C ALA A 93 -8.08 4.11 -6.07
N TYR A 94 -7.86 4.51 -4.80
CA TYR A 94 -6.93 5.59 -4.48
C TYR A 94 -6.23 5.32 -3.14
N CYS A 95 -5.33 4.34 -3.10
CA CYS A 95 -4.47 4.11 -1.92
C CYS A 95 -3.38 5.18 -1.78
N VAL A 96 -3.70 6.44 -2.06
CA VAL A 96 -2.89 7.61 -1.79
C VAL A 96 -3.88 8.67 -1.40
N ILE A 97 -4.20 8.70 -0.11
CA ILE A 97 -5.06 9.74 0.42
C ILE A 97 -4.25 11.02 0.25
N PHE A 98 -4.78 11.84 -0.66
CA PHE A 98 -4.44 13.21 -0.88
C PHE A 98 -4.22 13.91 0.46
N PHE A 99 -3.16 14.71 0.48
CA PHE A 99 -2.95 15.77 1.46
C PHE A 99 -4.28 16.43 1.82
N LEU A 100 -4.82 16.15 3.00
CA LEU A 100 -5.51 17.22 3.70
C LEU A 100 -4.40 18.12 4.22
N THR A 101 -4.27 19.24 3.51
CA THR A 101 -3.48 20.40 3.85
C THR A 101 -3.58 20.67 5.35
N PHE A 102 -2.49 20.50 6.11
CA PHE A 102 -1.99 21.34 7.21
C PHE A 102 -0.60 20.84 7.64
#